data_AF-A0A0W1AM32-F1
#
_entry.id   AF-A0A0W1AM32-F1
#
_cell.length_a   1.000
_cell.length_b   1.000
_cell.length_c   1.000
_cell.angle_alpha   90.00
_cell.angle_beta   90.00
_cell.angle_gamma   90.00
#
_symmetry.space_group_name_H-M   'P 1'
#
loop_
_entity.id
_entity.type
_entity.pdbx_description
1 polymer ?
#
loop_
_entity_poly.entity_id
_entity_poly.type
_entity_poly.pdbx_seq_one_letter_code
_entity_poly.pdbx_strand_id
1 'polypeptide(L)' 'MKLSELIEQYINYRKSLGEKFKTNEMYLKSFCKTMGELATIENITEKEINHFSLRRFSTHNLSMVC' A
#
# COMPACT_ATOMS: atom_id res chain seq x y z
N MET A 1 -12.85 -7.83 -7.10
CA MET A 1 -12.95 -6.51 -6.43
C MET A 1 -11.72 -5.67 -6.76
N LYS A 2 -11.84 -4.34 -6.93
CA LYS A 2 -10.66 -3.50 -7.18
C LYS A 2 -9.84 -3.33 -5.90
N LEU A 3 -8.52 -3.25 -6.06
CA LEU A 3 -7.60 -3.03 -4.96
C LEU A 3 -7.87 -1.69 -4.25
N SER A 4 -8.18 -0.65 -5.03
CA SER A 4 -8.52 0.68 -4.52
C SER A 4 -9.73 0.66 -3.59
N GLU A 5 -10.81 -0.02 -4.00
CA GLU A 5 -12.04 -0.18 -3.21
C GLU A 5 -11.78 -0.95 -1.90
N LEU A 6 -10.97 -2.01 -1.94
CA LEU A 6 -10.60 -2.78 -0.75
C LEU A 6 -9.83 -1.91 0.25
N ILE A 7 -8.84 -1.18 -0.25
CA ILE A 7 -7.98 -0.33 0.58
C ILE A 7 -8.80 0.77 1.24
N GLU A 8 -9.73 1.39 0.49
CA GLU A 8 -10.63 2.40 1.04
C GLU A 8 -11.54 1.83 2.14
N GLN A 9 -12.17 0.67 1.90
CA GLN A 9 -12.99 -0.01 2.91
C GLN A 9 -12.18 -0.32 4.17
N TYR A 10 -10.95 -0.82 4.02
CA TYR A 10 -10.06 -1.12 5.14
C TYR A 10 -9.65 0.13 5.91
N ILE A 11 -9.26 1.20 5.22
CA ILE A 11 -8.94 2.50 5.84
C ILE A 11 -10.13 3.01 6.66
N ASN A 12 -11.34 2.97 6.08
CA ASN A 12 -12.55 3.46 6.73
C ASN A 12 -12.90 2.62 7.97
N TYR A 13 -12.75 1.30 7.88
CA TYR A 13 -12.90 0.41 9.02
C TYR A 13 -11.89 0.74 10.14
N ARG A 14 -10.61 0.94 9.82
CA ARG A 14 -9.60 1.26 10.84
C ARG A 14 -9.82 2.64 11.47
N LYS A 15 -10.29 3.62 10.68
CA LYS A 15 -10.68 4.94 11.17
C LYS A 15 -11.88 4.88 12.12
N SER A 16 -12.88 4.03 11.84
CA SER A 16 -14.05 3.89 12.73
C SER A 16 -13.70 3.27 14.09
N LEU A 17 -12.60 2.53 14.19
CA LEU A 17 -12.05 2.02 15.46
C LEU A 17 -11.29 3.08 16.28
N GLY A 18 -11.18 4.33 15.80
CA GLY A 18 -10.50 5.42 16.51
C GLY A 18 -8.97 5.39 16.41
N GLU A 19 -8.40 4.56 15.53
CA GLU A 19 -6.96 4.48 15.37
C GLU A 19 -6.38 5.68 14.60
N LYS A 20 -5.17 6.12 15.01
CA LYS A 20 -4.37 7.08 14.23
C LYS A 20 -3.82 6.39 12.99
N PHE A 21 -4.65 6.25 11.96
CA PHE A 21 -4.38 5.44 10.77
C PHE A 21 -3.59 6.18 9.66
N LYS A 22 -2.90 7.28 9.96
CA LYS A 22 -2.25 8.13 8.93
C LYS A 22 -1.11 7.43 8.19
N THR A 23 -0.23 6.76 8.93
CA THR A 23 0.97 6.10 8.38
C THR A 23 0.58 4.90 7.51
N ASN A 24 -0.31 4.04 8.02
CA ASN A 24 -0.78 2.86 7.29
C ASN A 24 -1.62 3.23 6.06
N GLU A 25 -2.44 4.28 6.15
CA GLU A 25 -3.16 4.83 5.00
C GLU A 25 -2.20 5.26 3.88
N MET A 26 -1.12 5.96 4.22
CA MET A 26 -0.11 6.37 3.25
C MET A 26 0.54 5.16 2.57
N TYR A 27 0.88 4.12 3.34
CA TYR A 27 1.46 2.89 2.80
C TYR A 27 0.51 2.18 1.82
N LEU A 28 -0.76 2.00 2.22
CA LEU A 28 -1.75 1.33 1.39
C LEU A 28 -2.05 2.12 0.12
N LYS A 29 -2.16 3.44 0.20
CA LYS A 29 -2.33 4.30 -0.98
C LYS A 29 -1.12 4.21 -1.93
N SER A 30 0.10 4.20 -1.40
CA SER A 30 1.31 4.03 -2.21
C SER A 30 1.40 2.64 -2.85
N PHE A 31 0.97 1.61 -2.15
CA PHE A 31 0.86 0.24 -2.69
C PHE A 31 -0.14 0.21 -3.86
N CYS A 32 -1.35 0.74 -3.65
CA CYS A 32 -2.38 0.83 -4.70
C CYS A 32 -1.87 1.56 -5.94
N LYS A 33 -1.16 2.67 -5.77
CA LYS A 33 -0.57 3.43 -6.88
C LYS A 33 0.50 2.64 -7.63
N THR A 34 1.26 1.79 -6.94
CA THR A 34 2.33 0.98 -7.56
C THR A 34 1.75 -0.19 -8.35
N MET A 35 0.69 -0.82 -7.85
CA MET A 35 0.00 -1.92 -8.54
C MET A 35 -0.90 -1.43 -9.69
N GLY A 36 -1.27 -0.15 -9.68
CA GLY A 36 -2.18 0.46 -10.63
C GLY A 36 -3.60 0.53 -10.07
N GLU A 37 -4.28 1.67 -10.27
CA GLU A 37 -5.59 1.96 -9.66
C GLU A 37 -6.73 1.04 -10.15
N LEU A 38 -6.52 0.39 -11.31
CA LEU A 38 -7.44 -0.57 -11.91
C LEU A 38 -7.09 -2.03 -11.59
N ALA A 39 -6.05 -2.28 -10.78
CA ALA A 39 -5.68 -3.63 -10.39
C ALA A 39 -6.80 -4.30 -9.60
N THR A 40 -7.15 -5.52 -10.00
CA THR A 40 -8.02 -6.39 -9.22
C THR A 40 -7.18 -7.21 -8.25
N ILE A 41 -7.74 -7.54 -7.09
CA ILE A 41 -7.03 -8.29 -6.05
C ILE A 41 -6.57 -9.66 -6.56
N GLU A 42 -7.37 -10.29 -7.41
CA GLU A 42 -7.09 -11.61 -8.02
C GLU A 42 -5.83 -11.62 -8.88
N ASN A 43 -5.44 -10.46 -9.41
CA ASN A 43 -4.26 -10.33 -10.26
C ASN A 43 -3.00 -9.97 -9.48
N ILE A 44 -3.09 -9.75 -8.16
CA ILE A 44 -1.94 -9.41 -7.33
C ILE A 44 -1.20 -10.69 -6.96
N THR A 45 0.01 -10.82 -7.46
CA THR A 45 0.90 -11.95 -7.24
C THR A 45 1.88 -11.69 -6.11
N GLU A 46 2.42 -12.77 -5.53
CA GLU A 46 3.49 -12.69 -4.53
C GLU A 46 4.71 -11.92 -5.07
N LYS A 47 5.02 -12.09 -6.37
CA LYS A 47 6.13 -11.39 -7.03
C LYS A 47 5.96 -9.87 -6.98
N GLU A 48 4.75 -9.37 -7.22
CA GLU A 48 4.45 -7.94 -7.16
C GLU A 48 4.54 -7.41 -5.73
N ILE A 49 4.03 -8.15 -4.75
CA ILE A 49 4.14 -7.82 -3.32
C ILE A 49 5.62 -7.73 -2.90
N ASN A 50 6.43 -8.71 -3.29
CA ASN A 50 7.85 -8.75 -3.02
C ASN A 50 8.59 -7.57 -3.69
N HIS A 51 8.27 -7.27 -4.94
CA HIS A 51 8.84 -6.14 -5.67
C HIS A 51 8.53 -4.79 -4.99
N PHE A 52 7.28 -4.58 -4.56
CA PHE A 52 6.91 -3.37 -3.80
C PHE A 52 7.70 -3.24 -2.50
N SER A 53 7.79 -4.34 -1.74
CA SER A 53 8.51 -4.37 -0.46
C SER A 53 9.99 -4.04 -0.63
N LEU A 54 10.67 -4.67 -1.59
CA LEU A 54 12.10 -4.45 -1.87
C LEU A 54 12.38 -3.01 -2.35
N ARG A 55 11.53 -2.45 -3.21
CA ARG A 55 11.68 -1.05 -3.68
C ARG A 55 11.59 -0.06 -2.52
N ARG A 56 10.73 -0.32 -1.53
CA ARG A 56 10.57 0.52 -0.34
C ARG A 56 11.79 0.44 0.61
N PHE A 57 12.39 -0.74 0.78
CA PHE A 57 13.62 -0.89 1.58
C PHE A 57 14.81 -0.19 0.93
N SER A 58 14.95 -0.29 -0.40
CA SER A 58 16.06 0.33 -1.13
C SER A 58 16.00 1.87 -1.08
N THR A 59 14.79 2.45 -1.04
CA THR A 59 14.60 3.91 -0.93
C THR A 59 14.84 4.46 0.48
N HIS A 60 14.75 3.66 1.54
CA HIS A 60 15.12 4.09 2.90
C HIS A 60 16.64 4.13 3.12
N ASN A 61 17.41 3.30 2.39
CA ASN A 61 18.88 3.37 2.45
C ASN A 61 19.47 4.57 1.67
N LEU A 62 18.71 5.18 0.75
CA LEU A 62 19.13 6.38 0.04
C LEU A 62 18.78 7.68 0.75
N SER A 63 17.85 7.69 1.72
CA SER A 63 17.54 8.88 2.53
C SER A 63 18.44 9.06 3.76
N MET A 64 19.42 8.18 3.96
CA MET A 64 20.43 8.26 5.05
C MET A 64 21.84 8.56 4.53
N VAL A 65 21.99 8.87 3.22
CA VAL A 65 23.28 9.15 2.57
C VAL A 65 23.27 10.51 1.83
N CYS A 66 22.33 11.41 2.15
CA CYS A 66 22.39 12.81 1.74
C CYS A 66 22.28 13.71 2.97
#